data_AF-A0A848LDM9-F1
#
_entry.id   AF-A0A848LDM9-F1
#
_cell.length_a   1.000
_cell.length_b   1.000
_cell.length_c   1.000
_cell.angle_alpha   90.00
_cell.angle_beta   90.00
_cell.angle_gamma   90.00
#
_symmetry.space_group_name_H-M   'P 1'
#
loop_
_entity.id
_entity.type
_entity.pdbx_description
1 polymer ?
#
loop_
_entity_poly.entity_id
_entity_poly.type
_entity_poly.pdbx_seq_one_letter_code
_entity_poly.pdbx_strand_id
1 'polypeptide(L)' 'GGPEWEELRQMKARGYRAEVWYVRLEREEAIVTEHWRLQGALPARPVDTRGERQLSLTLRGDEFLFSPGLM' A
#
# COMPACT_ATOMS: atom_id res chain seq x y z
N GLY A 1 -16.05 2.10 -5.58
CA GLY A 1 -15.19 3.26 -5.29
C GLY A 1 -15.71 3.92 -4.05
N GLY A 2 -15.06 3.69 -2.90
CA GLY A 2 -15.47 4.26 -1.61
C GLY A 2 -15.02 5.71 -1.42
N PRO A 3 -15.53 6.38 -0.36
CA PRO A 3 -15.26 7.80 -0.06
C PRO A 3 -13.78 8.18 0.01
N GLU A 4 -12.88 7.25 0.35
CA GLU A 4 -11.42 7.47 0.31
C GLU A 4 -10.87 7.82 -1.09
N TRP A 5 -11.45 7.29 -2.16
CA TRP A 5 -10.95 7.53 -3.51
C TRP A 5 -11.21 8.96 -3.99
N GLU A 6 -12.30 9.59 -3.55
CA GLU A 6 -12.59 10.98 -3.89
C GLU A 6 -11.65 11.95 -3.15
N GLU A 7 -11.38 11.71 -1.86
CA GLU A 7 -10.40 12.49 -1.11
C GLU A 7 -9.01 12.37 -1.74
N LEU A 8 -8.59 11.14 -2.08
CA LEU A 8 -7.30 10.92 -2.74
C LEU A 8 -7.17 11.67 -4.07
N ARG A 9 -8.24 11.81 -4.85
CA ARG A 9 -8.25 12.56 -6.12
C ARG A 9 -8.07 14.07 -5.91
N GLN A 10 -8.60 14.62 -4.82
CA GLN A 10 -8.51 16.04 -4.51
C GLN A 10 -7.16 16.43 -3.87
N MET A 11 -6.41 15.43 -3.37
CA MET A 11 -5.15 15.65 -2.68
C MET A 11 -4.06 16.21 -3.60
N LYS A 12 -3.56 17.39 -3.27
CA LYS A 12 -2.43 18.06 -3.94
C LYS A 12 -1.11 17.56 -3.34
N ALA A 13 -0.05 17.60 -4.16
CA ALA A 13 1.32 17.21 -3.77
C ALA A 13 1.38 15.85 -3.06
N ARG A 14 0.58 14.88 -3.53
CA ARG A 14 0.44 13.57 -2.90
C ARG A 14 1.75 12.79 -2.97
N GLY A 15 2.27 12.44 -1.81
CA GLY A 15 3.41 11.55 -1.64
C GLY A 15 3.01 10.29 -0.89
N TYR A 16 3.13 9.14 -1.55
CA TYR A 16 3.01 7.83 -0.90
C TYR A 16 4.41 7.25 -0.70
N ARG A 17 4.71 6.78 0.50
CA ARG A 17 5.98 6.14 0.83
C ARG A 17 5.73 4.83 1.58
N ALA A 18 6.26 3.74 1.05
CA ALA A 18 6.49 2.53 1.84
C ALA A 18 7.65 2.80 2.80
N GLU A 19 7.39 2.83 4.10
CA GLU A 19 8.42 3.12 5.10
C GLU A 19 9.17 1.85 5.51
N VAL A 20 8.47 0.73 5.69
CA VAL A 20 9.05 -0.55 6.10
C VAL A 20 8.26 -1.71 5.49
N TRP A 21 8.98 -2.75 5.07
CA TRP A 21 8.40 -4.05 4.69
C TRP A 21 8.86 -5.15 5.62
N TYR A 22 7.91 -5.88 6.19
CA TYR A 22 8.15 -7.15 6.87
C TYR A 22 7.71 -8.28 5.97
N VAL A 23 8.60 -9.21 5.67
CA VAL A 23 8.33 -10.32 4.75
C VAL A 23 8.40 -11.65 5.50
N ARG A 24 7.33 -12.43 5.40
CA ARG A 24 7.27 -13.81 5.88
C ARG A 24 7.09 -14.75 4.69
N LEU A 25 8.05 -15.64 4.49
CA LEU A 25 7.99 -16.68 3.47
C LEU A 25 7.45 -17.98 4.07
N GLU A 26 6.45 -18.57 3.44
CA GLU A 26 5.87 -19.87 3.79
C GLU A 26 5.73 -20.75 2.55
N ARG A 27 6.72 -21.63 2.33
CA ARG A 27 6.77 -22.53 1.16
C ARG A 27 6.65 -21.76 -0.17
N GLU A 28 5.47 -21.75 -0.77
CA GLU A 28 5.17 -21.14 -2.08
C GLU A 28 4.41 -19.81 -1.96
N GLU A 29 4.16 -19.36 -0.74
CA GLU A 29 3.49 -18.09 -0.44
C GLU A 29 4.43 -17.15 0.30
N ALA A 30 4.28 -15.85 0.07
CA ALA A 30 4.92 -14.83 0.88
C ALA A 30 3.88 -13.81 1.32
N ILE A 31 3.89 -13.46 2.60
CA ILE A 31 3.08 -12.41 3.17
C ILE A 31 3.99 -11.21 3.43
N VAL A 32 3.62 -10.06 2.88
CA VAL A 32 4.31 -8.78 3.12
C VAL A 32 3.39 -7.88 3.93
N THR A 33 3.85 -7.46 5.10
CA THR A 33 3.23 -6.36 5.84
C THR A 33 3.96 -5.07 5.48
N GLU A 34 3.28 -4.16 4.81
CA GLU A 34 3.81 -2.85 4.45
C GLU A 34 3.31 -1.80 5.42
N HIS A 35 4.25 -1.10 6.07
CA HIS A 35 3.95 0.14 6.77
C HIS A 35 4.16 1.28 5.78
N TRP A 36 3.16 2.14 5.66
CA TRP A 36 3.16 3.24 4.70
C TRP A 36 2.83 4.57 5.35
N ARG A 37 3.27 5.64 4.68
CA ARG A 37 2.91 7.02 5.00
C ARG A 37 2.40 7.73 3.76
N LEU A 38 1.26 8.37 3.91
CA LEU A 38 0.62 9.22 2.92
C LEU A 38 0.71 10.67 3.38
N GLN A 39 1.34 11.51 2.57
CA GLN A 39 1.44 12.94 2.80
C GLN A 39 0.83 13.72 1.65
N GLY A 40 0.31 14.91 1.94
CA GLY A 40 -0.22 15.83 0.94
C GLY A 40 -1.08 16.91 1.56
N ALA A 41 -1.91 17.54 0.74
CA ALA A 41 -2.86 18.53 1.20
C ALA A 41 -4.23 18.33 0.55
N LEU A 42 -5.27 18.25 1.38
CA LEU A 42 -6.67 18.40 0.97
C LEU A 42 -7.06 19.89 1.05
N PRO A 43 -8.13 20.32 0.34
CA PRO A 43 -8.60 21.71 0.41
C PRO A 43 -8.88 22.20 1.84
N ALA A 44 -9.35 21.30 2.70
CA ALA A 44 -9.71 21.62 4.08
C ALA A 44 -8.55 21.48 5.08
N ARG A 45 -7.53 20.66 4.80
CA ARG A 45 -6.48 20.32 5.78
C ARG A 45 -5.24 19.68 5.15
N PRO A 46 -4.06 19.84 5.76
CA PRO A 46 -2.92 18.98 5.45
C PRO A 46 -3.23 17.51 5.79
N VAL A 47 -2.59 16.60 5.06
CA VAL A 47 -2.66 15.15 5.30
C VAL A 47 -1.27 14.62 5.58
N ASP A 48 -1.15 13.91 6.70
CA ASP A 48 0.02 13.13 7.07
C ASP A 48 -0.48 11.92 7.87
N THR A 49 -0.75 10.84 7.15
CA THR A 49 -1.38 9.64 7.70
C THR A 49 -0.44 8.46 7.52
N ARG A 50 -0.40 7.59 8.53
CA ARG A 50 0.30 6.32 8.46
C ARG A 50 -0.71 5.20 8.52
N GLY A 51 -0.36 4.08 7.91
CA GLY A 51 -1.12 2.85 8.03
C GLY A 51 -0.28 1.65 7.72
N GLU A 52 -0.93 0.50 7.82
CA GLU A 52 -0.37 -0.78 7.44
C GLU A 52 -1.30 -1.47 6.44
N ARG A 53 -0.73 -2.30 5.57
CA ARG A 53 -1.52 -3.24 4.76
C ARG A 53 -0.77 -4.56 4.60
N GLN A 54 -1.52 -5.63 4.48
CA GLN A 54 -1.00 -6.95 4.18
C GLN A 54 -1.17 -7.24 2.69
N LEU A 55 -0.10 -7.72 2.06
CA LEU A 55 -0.04 -8.10 0.66
C LEU A 55 0.33 -9.59 0.60
N SER A 56 -0.44 -10.36 -0.15
CA SER A 56 -0.12 -11.77 -0.42
C SER A 56 0.56 -11.89 -1.77
N LEU A 57 1.70 -12.54 -1.79
CA LEU A 57 2.47 -12.85 -2.99
C LEU A 57 2.47 -14.35 -3.19
N THR A 58 2.39 -14.75 -4.46
CA THR A 58 2.44 -16.15 -4.86
C THR A 58 3.72 -16.39 -5.64
N LEU A 59 4.38 -17.52 -5.38
CA LEU A 59 5.52 -17.94 -6.16
C LEU A 59 5.09 -18.27 -7.61
N ARG A 60 5.80 -17.69 -8.56
CA ARG A 60 5.64 -17.91 -10.01
C ARG A 60 7.02 -18.07 -10.63
N GLY A 61 7.39 -19.30 -10.95
CA GLY A 61 8.76 -19.61 -11.37
C GLY A 61 9.72 -19.43 -10.20
N ASP A 62 10.62 -18.47 -10.32
CA ASP A 62 11.65 -18.10 -9.34
C ASP A 62 11.36 -16.78 -8.58
N GLU A 63 10.21 -16.14 -8.84
CA GLU A 63 9.86 -14.84 -8.26
C GLU A 63 8.54 -14.89 -7.46
N PHE A 64 8.48 -14.10 -6.38
CA PHE A 64 7.23 -13.82 -5.68
C PHE A 64 6.54 -12.63 -6.33
N LEU A 65 5.32 -12.84 -6.83
CA LEU A 65 4.52 -11.81 -7.49
C LEU A 65 3.24 -11.53 -6.70
N PHE A 66 2.78 -10.28 -6.69
CA PHE A 66 1.48 -9.94 -6.12
C PHE A 66 0.36 -10.74 -6.81
N SER A 67 -0.56 -11.27 -6.01
CA SER A 67 -1.70 -12.01 -6.55
C SER A 67 -2.58 -11.10 -7.44
N PRO A 68 -3.11 -11.63 -8.57
CA PRO A 68 -4.04 -10.87 -9.40
C PRO A 68 -5.25 -10.44 -8.58
N GLY A 69 -5.54 -9.13 -8.53
CA GLY A 69 -6.64 -8.56 -7.73
C GLY A 69 -6.19 -7.54 -6.68
N LEU A 70 -4.88 -7.38 -6.46
CA LEU A 70 -4.30 -6.24 -5.75
C LEU A 70 -4.27 -4.99 -6.66
N MET A 71 -5.44 -4.44 -6.99
CA MET A 71 -5.60 -3.09 -7.56
C MET A 71 -6.77 -2.37 -6.92
#